data_AF-A0A956YRE7-F1
#
_entry.id   AF-A0A956YRE7-F1
#
_cell.length_a   1.000
_cell.length_b   1.000
_cell.length_c   1.000
_cell.angle_alpha   90.00
_cell.angle_beta   90.00
_cell.angle_gamma   90.00
#
_symmetry.space_group_name_H-M   'P 1'
#
loop_
_entity.id
_entity.type
_entity.pdbx_description
1 polymer ?
#
loop_
_entity_poly.entity_id
_entity_poly.type
_entity_poly.pdbx_seq_one_letter_code
_entity_poly.pdbx_strand_id
1 'polypeptide(L)'
;MPRIIDVIDHVNVLDDELAYREPQEGSGDWRMGSQVIVGESQAAVFVRGGEALDVLGPGRHTLSTANLPILSGLIGLATSGRTPFTADLYFVNLKDMPQVGWGTNPPIV
;
A
#
# COMPACT_ATOMS: atom_id res chain seq x y z
N MET A 1 2.22 -21.22 -13.07
CA MET A 1 3.66 -20.90 -13.21
C MET A 1 4.16 -20.38 -11.87
N PRO A 2 5.40 -20.72 -11.43
CA PRO A 2 5.97 -20.12 -10.23
C PRO A 2 6.12 -18.61 -10.43
N ARG A 3 5.51 -17.79 -9.55
CA ARG A 3 5.68 -16.33 -9.53
C ARG A 3 6.97 -16.03 -8.77
N ILE A 4 7.97 -15.48 -9.47
CA ILE A 4 9.32 -15.23 -8.91
C ILE A 4 9.42 -13.81 -8.34
N ILE A 5 8.72 -12.83 -8.95
CA ILE A 5 8.66 -11.43 -8.52
C ILE A 5 7.25 -10.95 -8.78
N ASP A 6 6.61 -10.33 -7.77
CA ASP A 6 5.31 -9.67 -7.95
C ASP A 6 5.55 -8.17 -8.20
N VAL A 7 4.79 -7.59 -9.13
CA VAL A 7 4.77 -6.14 -9.38
C VAL A 7 3.40 -5.64 -8.93
N ILE A 8 3.40 -4.63 -8.07
CA ILE A 8 2.22 -4.04 -7.47
C ILE A 8 2.17 -2.57 -7.90
N ASP A 9 1.09 -2.18 -8.55
CA ASP A 9 0.85 -0.83 -9.03
C ASP A 9 -0.63 -0.51 -9.04
N HIS A 10 -0.95 0.79 -8.95
CA HIS A 10 -2.31 1.29 -9.09
C HIS A 10 -2.32 2.49 -10.04
N VAL A 11 -2.39 2.19 -11.34
CA VAL A 11 -2.25 3.17 -12.44
C VAL A 11 -3.58 3.83 -12.81
N ASN A 12 -4.68 3.09 -12.71
CA ASN A 12 -6.02 3.56 -13.09
C ASN A 12 -6.76 4.12 -11.88
N VAL A 13 -6.33 5.30 -11.44
CA VAL A 13 -6.96 6.03 -10.32
C VAL A 13 -8.21 6.74 -10.81
N LEU A 14 -9.35 6.52 -10.15
CA LEU A 14 -10.57 7.27 -10.45
C LEU A 14 -10.46 8.70 -9.89
N ASP A 15 -11.20 9.64 -10.47
CA ASP A 15 -11.16 11.06 -10.08
C ASP A 15 -11.69 11.31 -8.65
N ASP A 16 -12.56 10.43 -8.15
CA ASP A 16 -13.16 10.46 -6.82
C ASP A 16 -12.60 9.39 -5.87
N GLU A 17 -11.51 8.72 -6.26
CA GLU A 17 -10.89 7.67 -5.44
C GLU A 17 -9.85 8.23 -4.48
N LEU A 18 -10.19 8.20 -3.19
CA LEU A 18 -9.29 8.59 -2.09
C LEU A 18 -8.23 7.54 -1.78
N ALA A 19 -8.62 6.27 -1.78
CA ALA A 19 -7.72 5.18 -1.43
C ALA A 19 -8.09 3.88 -2.14
N TYR A 20 -7.08 3.17 -2.61
CA TYR A 20 -7.17 1.84 -3.20
C TYR A 20 -6.37 0.85 -2.35
N ARG A 21 -6.97 -0.28 -2.02
CA ARG A 21 -6.33 -1.36 -1.25
C ARG A 21 -5.97 -2.52 -2.16
N GLU A 22 -4.76 -3.02 -2.00
CA GLU A 22 -4.26 -4.22 -2.66
C GLU A 22 -3.66 -5.20 -1.64
N PRO A 23 -4.14 -6.46 -1.57
CA PRO A 23 -5.27 -7.01 -2.32
C PRO A 23 -6.61 -6.45 -1.84
N GLN A 24 -7.58 -6.41 -2.74
CA GLN A 24 -8.96 -5.97 -2.44
C GLN A 24 -9.61 -6.80 -1.31
N GLU A 25 -9.34 -8.10 -1.29
CA GLU A 25 -9.88 -9.04 -0.31
C GLU A 25 -8.76 -9.92 0.27
N GLY A 26 -8.92 -10.30 1.55
CA GLY A 26 -7.95 -11.12 2.27
C GLY A 26 -6.70 -10.35 2.68
N SER A 27 -5.58 -11.07 2.79
CA SER A 27 -4.26 -10.51 3.11
C SER A 27 -3.30 -10.79 1.96
N GLY A 28 -2.55 -9.76 1.55
CA GLY A 28 -1.60 -9.88 0.44
C GLY A 28 -0.42 -10.75 0.81
N ASP A 29 -0.19 -11.81 0.04
CA ASP A 29 1.02 -12.63 0.17
C ASP A 29 2.12 -12.07 -0.76
N TRP A 30 2.88 -11.12 -0.25
CA TRP A 30 3.92 -10.43 -1.02
C TRP A 30 5.28 -11.11 -0.85
N ARG A 31 5.94 -11.45 -1.96
CA ARG A 31 7.31 -11.98 -1.90
C ARG A 31 8.34 -10.88 -1.63
N MET A 32 9.44 -11.26 -0.98
CA MET A 32 10.62 -10.39 -0.93
C MET A 32 11.18 -10.16 -2.33
N GLY A 33 11.59 -8.93 -2.62
CA GLY A 33 12.09 -8.53 -3.94
C GLY A 33 10.99 -8.07 -4.90
N SER A 34 9.72 -8.22 -4.54
CA SER A 34 8.59 -7.65 -5.27
C SER A 34 8.71 -6.13 -5.37
N GLN A 35 8.12 -5.57 -6.42
CA GLN A 35 8.27 -4.16 -6.79
C GLN A 35 6.95 -3.45 -6.58
N VAL A 36 6.96 -2.36 -5.82
CA VAL A 36 5.83 -1.45 -5.68
C VAL A 36 6.12 -0.22 -6.51
N ILE A 37 5.21 0.13 -7.42
CA ILE A 37 5.30 1.33 -8.24
C ILE A 37 4.21 2.29 -7.76
N VAL A 38 4.64 3.45 -7.27
CA VAL A 38 3.76 4.50 -6.75
C VAL A 38 3.74 5.65 -7.73
N GLY A 39 2.54 6.09 -8.13
CA GLY A 39 2.37 7.25 -9.00
C GLY A 39 2.79 8.56 -8.33
N GLU A 40 3.00 9.60 -9.14
CA GLU A 40 3.49 10.91 -8.67
C GLU A 40 2.56 11.60 -7.66
N SER A 41 1.25 11.41 -7.80
CA SER A 41 0.24 11.99 -6.93
C SER A 41 -0.32 10.96 -5.94
N GLN A 42 0.49 9.97 -5.57
CA GLN A 42 0.09 8.89 -4.67
C GLN A 42 1.13 8.67 -3.58
N ALA A 43 0.66 8.11 -2.47
CA ALA A 43 1.51 7.48 -1.47
C ALA A 43 1.01 6.04 -1.26
N ALA A 44 1.93 5.08 -1.15
CA ALA A 44 1.59 3.71 -0.80
C ALA A 44 1.89 3.45 0.68
N VAL A 45 0.88 3.12 1.46
CA VAL A 45 0.99 2.81 2.89
C VAL A 45 0.98 1.30 3.07
N PHE A 46 2.01 0.78 3.72
CA PHE A 46 2.11 -0.63 4.04
C PHE A 46 1.44 -0.90 5.39
N VAL A 47 0.41 -1.73 5.41
CA VAL A 47 -0.38 -2.03 6.61
C VAL A 47 -0.31 -3.52 6.91
N ARG A 48 -0.07 -3.89 8.17
CA ARG A 48 -0.08 -5.28 8.62
C ARG A 48 -0.70 -5.38 10.00
N GLY A 49 -1.63 -6.31 10.18
CA GLY A 49 -2.26 -6.55 11.49
C GLY A 49 -2.96 -5.32 12.08
N GLY A 50 -3.37 -4.36 11.23
CA GLY A 50 -3.98 -3.10 11.66
C GLY A 50 -3.00 -1.96 11.91
N GLU A 51 -1.69 -2.18 11.81
CA GLU A 51 -0.67 -1.14 11.99
C GLU A 51 -0.09 -0.68 10.66
N ALA A 52 0.04 0.64 10.49
CA ALA A 52 0.77 1.23 9.38
C ALA A 52 2.28 1.14 9.68
N LEU A 53 3.00 0.39 8.85
CA LEU A 53 4.40 0.08 9.05
C LEU A 53 5.34 1.04 8.32
N ASP A 54 4.95 1.49 7.14
CA ASP A 54 5.73 2.46 6.38
C ASP A 54 4.89 3.16 5.30
N VAL A 55 5.41 4.27 4.78
CA VAL A 55 4.83 5.05 3.70
C VAL A 55 5.86 5.23 2.59
N LEU A 56 5.54 4.70 1.41
CA LEU A 56 6.33 4.83 0.20
C LEU A 56 5.80 6.01 -0.62
N GLY A 57 6.68 6.97 -0.90
CA GLY A 57 6.38 8.09 -1.80
C GLY A 57 6.41 7.69 -3.28
N PRO A 58 6.27 8.66 -4.20
CA PRO A 58 6.33 8.41 -5.64
C PRO A 58 7.58 7.68 -6.11
N GLY A 59 7.43 6.81 -7.10
CA GLY A 59 8.52 6.08 -7.74
C GLY A 59 8.45 4.57 -7.52
N ARG A 60 9.56 3.90 -7.83
CA ARG A 60 9.66 2.45 -7.79
C ARG A 60 10.42 1.99 -6.55
N HIS A 61 9.79 1.14 -5.77
CA HIS A 61 10.30 0.64 -4.50
C HIS A 61 10.42 -0.87 -4.53
N THR A 62 11.54 -1.39 -4.06
CA THR A 62 11.71 -2.84 -3.88
C THR A 62 11.32 -3.21 -2.46
N LEU A 63 10.40 -4.16 -2.30
CA LEU A 63 10.06 -4.73 -1.00
C LEU A 63 11.26 -5.52 -0.49
N SER A 64 12.00 -4.90 0.42
CA SER A 64 13.13 -5.50 1.10
C SER A 64 13.07 -5.12 2.57
N THR A 65 13.64 -5.93 3.44
CA THR A 65 13.69 -5.63 4.87
C THR A 65 14.50 -4.38 5.20
N ALA A 66 15.37 -3.94 4.28
CA ALA A 66 16.16 -2.73 4.44
C ALA A 66 15.33 -1.46 4.25
N ASN A 67 14.29 -1.51 3.41
CA ASN A 67 13.46 -0.35 3.09
C ASN A 67 12.29 -0.15 4.06
N LEU A 68 12.03 -1.10 4.96
CA LEU A 68 10.87 -1.10 5.85
C LEU A 68 11.40 -1.32 7.29
N PRO A 69 11.79 -0.25 8.01
CA PRO A 69 12.53 -0.34 9.27
C PRO A 69 11.78 -1.10 10.36
N ILE A 70 10.44 -1.00 10.42
CA ILE A 70 9.62 -1.78 11.38
C ILE A 70 9.59 -3.28 11.01
N LEU A 71 9.73 -3.62 9.72
CA LEU A 71 9.79 -5.02 9.28
C LEU A 71 11.09 -5.73 9.64
N SER A 72 12.19 -5.00 9.82
CA SER A 72 13.48 -5.58 10.21
C SER A 72 13.46 -6.26 11.60
N GLY A 73 12.61 -5.78 12.52
CA GLY A 73 12.48 -6.34 13.87
C GLY A 73 11.64 -7.62 13.96
N LEU A 74 10.82 -7.94 12.95
CA LEU A 74 9.83 -9.03 12.98
C LEU A 74 10.32 -10.36 12.37
N ILE A 75 11.49 -10.38 11.71
CA ILE A 75 12.05 -11.59 11.07
C ILE A 75 12.48 -12.66 12.09
N GLY A 76 12.63 -12.31 13.38
CA GLY A 76 13.02 -13.25 14.43
C GLY A 76 11.96 -14.31 14.81
N LEU A 77 10.68 -14.11 14.46
CA LEU A 77 9.61 -15.03 14.83
C LEU A 77 9.30 -16.02 13.69
N ALA A 78 10.03 -17.14 13.77
CA ALA A 78 9.73 -18.47 13.23
C ALA A 78 8.42 -18.58 12.44
N THR A 79 8.49 -18.63 11.11
CA THR A 79 7.36 -19.01 10.26
C THR A 79 7.66 -20.31 9.54
N SER A 80 7.10 -21.39 10.09
CA SER A 80 7.08 -22.77 9.60
C SER A 80 6.39 -22.88 8.23
N GLY A 81 7.04 -22.41 7.16
CA GLY A 81 6.58 -22.64 5.77
C GLY A 81 5.45 -21.73 5.28
N ARG A 82 5.10 -20.66 6.01
CA ARG A 82 4.27 -19.55 5.52
C ARG A 82 5.17 -18.38 5.16
N THR A 83 4.91 -17.78 4.01
CA THR A 83 5.57 -16.55 3.55
C THR A 83 5.55 -15.49 4.65
N PRO A 84 6.70 -14.93 5.09
CA PRO A 84 6.77 -14.06 6.28
C PRO A 84 6.04 -12.71 6.15
N PHE A 85 5.45 -12.43 4.98
CA PHE A 85 5.03 -11.11 4.54
C PHE A 85 3.58 -11.12 4.07
N THR A 86 2.66 -11.38 5.01
CA THR A 86 1.26 -11.02 4.80
C THR A 86 1.05 -9.56 5.16
N ALA A 87 0.70 -8.73 4.18
CA ALA A 87 0.42 -7.31 4.40
C ALA A 87 -0.49 -6.75 3.31
N ASP A 88 -1.13 -5.64 3.62
CA ASP A 88 -2.01 -4.92 2.72
C ASP A 88 -1.35 -3.61 2.32
N LEU A 89 -1.44 -3.27 1.05
CA LEU A 89 -0.89 -2.03 0.50
C LEU A 89 -2.04 -1.09 0.19
N TYR A 90 -2.00 0.11 0.74
CA TYR A 90 -3.00 1.15 0.49
C TYR A 90 -2.38 2.25 -0.35
N PHE A 91 -2.83 2.41 -1.58
CA PHE A 91 -2.50 3.56 -2.41
C PHE A 91 -3.46 4.69 -2.05
N VAL A 92 -2.94 5.73 -1.41
CA VAL A 92 -3.69 6.94 -1.05
C VAL A 92 -3.43 7.99 -2.12
N ASN A 93 -4.50 8.55 -2.67
CA ASN A 93 -4.44 9.61 -3.65
C ASN A 93 -4.21 10.95 -2.95
N LEU A 94 -3.21 11.71 -3.43
CA LEU A 94 -2.81 13.01 -2.91
C LEU A 94 -3.28 14.17 -3.81
N LYS A 95 -4.03 13.88 -4.88
CA LYS A 95 -4.61 14.92 -5.74
C LYS A 95 -5.71 15.69 -5.02
N ASP A 96 -5.82 16.98 -5.33
CA ASP A 96 -6.98 17.76 -4.91
C ASP A 96 -8.25 17.20 -5.56
N MET A 97 -9.27 16.92 -4.75
CA MET A 97 -10.57 16.39 -5.19
C MET A 97 -11.67 17.45 -5.03
N PRO A 98 -11.73 18.47 -5.91
CA PRO A 98 -12.67 19.59 -5.77
C PRO A 98 -14.13 19.17 -5.92
N GLN A 99 -14.39 18.02 -6.56
CA GLN A 99 -15.74 17.47 -6.75
C GLN A 99 -16.25 16.72 -5.51
N VAL A 100 -15.37 16.39 -4.56
CA VAL A 100 -15.73 15.70 -3.32
C VAL A 100 -16.00 16.76 -2.24
N GLY A 101 -17.27 17.09 -2.06
CA GLY A 101 -17.69 17.99 -0.99
C GLY A 101 -17.47 17.37 0.40
N TRP A 102 -17.21 18.22 1.40
CA TRP A 102 -17.00 17.81 2.79
C TRP A 102 -18.25 17.26 3.50
N GLY A 103 -19.41 17.21 2.81
CA GLY A 103 -20.69 16.79 3.38
C GLY A 103 -21.30 17.77 4.40
N THR A 104 -20.68 18.92 4.62
CA THR A 104 -21.26 19.99 5.44
C THR A 104 -22.39 20.70 4.69
N ASN A 105 -23.50 20.96 5.39
CA ASN A 105 -24.57 21.78 4.83
C ASN A 105 -24.02 23.15 4.42
N PRO A 106 -24.40 23.67 3.23
CA PRO A 106 -24.06 25.04 2.87
C PRO A 106 -24.62 25.99 3.93
N PRO A 107 -23.89 27.05 4.29
CA PRO A 107 -24.37 28.00 5.29
C PRO A 107 -25.71 28.59 4.84
N ILE A 108 -26.68 28.61 5.75
CA ILE A 108 -27.96 29.27 5.52
C ILE A 108 -27.68 30.78 5.58
N VAL A 109 -27.84 31.46 4.45
CA VAL A 109 -27.73 32.92 4.34
C VAL A 109 -29.10 33.56 4.43
#